data_AF-A0A2N2I0V4-F1
#
_entry.id   AF-A0A2N2I0V4-F1
#
_cell.length_a   1.000
_cell.length_b   1.000
_cell.length_c   1.000
_cell.angle_alpha   90.00
_cell.angle_beta   90.00
_cell.angle_gamma   90.00
#
_symmetry.space_group_name_H-M   'P 1'
#
loop_
_entity.id
_entity.type
_entity.pdbx_description
1 polymer ?
#
loop_
_entity_poly.entity_id
_entity_poly.type
_entity_poly.pdbx_seq_one_letter_code
_entity_poly.pdbx_strand_id
1 'polypeptide(L)'
;FLNGRQVVGRCPISGCASEKGYADECSLGHPYEPKELINPTSTLSGDVPEMRDVSNWYIDLVKFRPQLEKWLETLHDVPGCRGFMVSAIQEFLEPPTIYVKLDQLEALEAVKDQLPEHKRKEGKNKTIPLIFDSLEKREIASSLLTKHSIRYRNGKTLVPFRLTGNIEWSIPCPDIEGLTGLTFWVWPESLWAPISFTATYLESQGKHKDDWKKWWCSKDAQVYQFIGEDNIYFYSLAEMSMFMGDQGKEFSFDPEEGQLQLPKLIANNHILFFDKKASSSGKLKPPMARELLNYYTAEQLRAHFFALGLGIRSVGFQPKPLNPAAKEKDADPVL
;
A
#
# COMPACT_ATOMS: atom_id res chain seq x y z
N PHE A 1 17.21 -1.68 15.03
CA PHE A 1 16.20 -0.63 14.78
C PHE A 1 14.82 -1.15 15.20
N LEU A 2 13.89 -0.26 15.54
CA LEU A 2 12.52 -0.63 15.92
C LEU A 2 11.54 -0.25 14.82
N ASN A 3 10.56 -1.10 14.54
CA ASN A 3 9.44 -0.74 13.68
C ASN A 3 8.41 0.11 14.45
N GLY A 4 7.49 0.78 13.73
CA GLY A 4 6.55 1.71 14.35
C GLY A 4 5.62 1.07 15.40
N ARG A 5 5.35 -0.25 15.29
CA ARG A 5 4.52 -1.00 16.25
C ARG A 5 5.31 -1.48 17.48
N GLN A 6 6.64 -1.50 17.39
CA GLN A 6 7.55 -1.87 18.48
C GLN A 6 7.90 -0.69 19.40
N VAL A 7 7.43 0.51 19.07
CA VAL A 7 7.52 1.69 19.94
C VAL A 7 6.11 2.06 20.38
N VAL A 8 5.93 2.16 21.70
CA VAL A 8 4.66 2.54 22.31
C VAL A 8 4.85 3.73 23.24
N GLY A 9 3.82 4.54 23.39
CA GLY A 9 3.84 5.69 24.28
C GLY A 9 2.46 6.32 24.42
N ARG A 10 2.43 7.57 24.87
CA ARG A 10 1.21 8.37 24.98
C ARG A 10 1.09 9.32 23.79
N CYS A 11 -0.10 9.41 23.23
CA CYS A 11 -0.41 10.31 22.12
C CYS A 11 -0.10 11.79 22.50
N PRO A 12 0.64 12.54 21.66
CA PRO A 12 0.96 13.95 21.92
C PRO A 12 -0.20 14.91 21.72
N ILE A 13 -1.27 14.47 21.06
CA ILE A 13 -2.43 15.33 20.78
C ILE A 13 -3.16 15.65 22.08
N SER A 14 -3.23 16.95 22.40
CA SER A 14 -3.91 17.45 23.60
C SER A 14 -5.37 17.00 23.64
N GLY A 15 -5.81 16.49 24.79
CA GLY A 15 -7.18 15.97 24.99
C GLY A 15 -7.43 14.59 24.39
N CYS A 16 -6.43 13.94 23.78
CA CYS A 16 -6.59 12.58 23.26
C CYS A 16 -6.72 11.56 24.40
N ALA A 17 -7.81 10.80 24.39
CA ALA A 17 -8.09 9.69 25.30
C ALA A 17 -7.64 8.32 24.75
N SER A 18 -6.71 8.31 23.78
CA SER A 18 -6.18 7.06 23.25
C SER A 18 -5.43 6.30 24.34
N GLU A 19 -5.79 5.03 24.52
CA GLU A 19 -5.13 4.14 25.47
C GLU A 19 -3.69 3.81 25.06
N LYS A 20 -3.34 3.96 23.78
CA LYS A 20 -2.04 3.54 23.24
C LYS A 20 -1.63 4.36 22.01
N GLY A 21 -0.47 5.02 22.09
CA GLY A 21 0.24 5.60 20.94
C GLY A 21 1.28 4.63 20.38
N TYR A 22 1.36 4.49 19.06
CA TYR A 22 2.48 3.90 18.34
C TYR A 22 3.43 5.01 17.84
N ALA A 23 4.54 4.65 17.19
CA ALA A 23 5.53 5.62 16.73
C ALA A 23 4.92 6.77 15.91
N ASP A 24 4.00 6.49 15.01
CA ASP A 24 3.51 7.43 14.00
C ASP A 24 1.99 7.69 14.04
N GLU A 25 1.26 6.90 14.83
CA GLU A 25 -0.19 7.03 15.00
C GLU A 25 -0.65 6.55 16.39
N CYS A 26 -1.74 7.11 16.91
CA CYS A 26 -2.40 6.52 18.09
C CYS A 26 -3.53 5.56 17.72
N SER A 27 -4.04 4.80 18.69
CA SER A 27 -5.15 3.84 18.48
C SER A 27 -6.45 4.48 17.99
N LEU A 28 -6.59 5.80 18.14
CA LEU A 28 -7.71 6.60 17.61
C LEU A 28 -7.42 7.22 16.24
N GLY A 29 -6.25 6.96 15.66
CA GLY A 29 -5.87 7.38 14.30
C GLY A 29 -5.31 8.79 14.18
N HIS A 30 -4.87 9.42 15.27
CA HIS A 30 -4.17 10.71 15.18
C HIS A 30 -2.74 10.49 14.67
N PRO A 31 -2.33 11.11 13.55
CA PRO A 31 -0.96 11.04 13.05
C PRO A 31 -0.06 12.04 13.80
N TYR A 32 1.22 11.69 13.98
CA TYR A 32 2.26 12.56 14.54
C TYR A 32 3.65 12.02 14.17
N GLU A 33 4.70 12.80 14.35
CA GLU A 33 6.06 12.33 14.14
C GLU A 33 6.53 11.45 15.32
N PRO A 34 7.35 10.41 15.08
CA PRO A 34 7.89 9.56 16.14
C PRO A 34 8.58 10.28 17.29
N LYS A 35 9.21 11.43 17.02
CA LYS A 35 9.86 12.26 18.03
C LYS A 35 8.89 12.97 18.96
N GLU A 36 7.62 13.10 18.57
CA GLU A 36 6.58 13.76 19.35
C GLU A 36 5.89 12.79 20.33
N LEU A 37 6.08 11.47 20.15
CA LEU A 37 5.48 10.47 21.02
C LEU A 37 5.94 10.66 22.47
N ILE A 38 5.00 10.78 23.41
CA ILE A 38 5.31 11.05 24.82
C ILE A 38 5.66 9.74 25.53
N ASN A 39 6.75 9.73 26.29
CA ASN A 39 7.27 8.57 27.02
C ASN A 39 7.41 7.32 26.12
N PRO A 40 8.16 7.42 25.02
CA PRO A 40 8.31 6.30 24.10
C PRO A 40 9.04 5.16 24.81
N THR A 41 8.55 3.95 24.61
CA THR A 41 9.06 2.72 25.22
C THR A 41 9.13 1.62 24.16
N SER A 42 10.23 0.90 24.11
CA SER A 42 10.40 -0.30 23.30
C SER A 42 9.53 -1.44 23.84
N THR A 43 8.66 -2.02 23.01
CA THR A 43 7.89 -3.21 23.41
C THR A 43 8.74 -4.47 23.51
N LEU A 44 9.99 -4.44 23.01
CA LEU A 44 10.90 -5.58 23.03
C LEU A 44 11.75 -5.61 24.30
N SER A 45 12.30 -4.45 24.70
CA SER A 45 13.22 -4.35 25.84
C SER A 45 12.65 -3.62 27.05
N GLY A 46 11.62 -2.78 26.87
CA GLY A 46 11.10 -1.90 27.91
C GLY A 46 11.89 -0.59 28.09
N ASP A 47 12.97 -0.39 27.32
CA ASP A 47 13.80 0.81 27.40
C ASP A 47 13.24 1.97 26.56
N VAL A 48 13.70 3.19 26.86
CA VAL A 48 13.42 4.37 26.04
C VAL A 48 14.26 4.30 24.75
N PRO A 49 13.64 4.30 23.56
CA PRO A 49 14.37 4.28 22.31
C PRO A 49 15.04 5.64 22.01
N GLU A 50 16.13 5.61 21.25
CA GLU A 50 16.79 6.80 20.74
C GLU A 50 16.64 6.93 19.22
N MET A 51 16.64 8.17 18.73
CA MET A 51 16.60 8.45 17.30
C MET A 51 17.99 8.26 16.69
N ARG A 52 18.06 7.48 15.61
CA ARG A 52 19.29 7.28 14.83
C ARG A 52 19.00 7.48 13.36
N ASP A 53 19.87 8.21 12.69
CA ASP A 53 19.84 8.32 11.23
C ASP A 53 20.17 6.97 10.59
N VAL A 54 19.50 6.69 9.48
CA VAL A 54 19.70 5.45 8.73
C VAL A 54 19.59 5.71 7.24
N SER A 55 20.55 5.19 6.49
CA SER A 55 20.54 5.19 5.03
C SER A 55 19.91 3.89 4.53
N ASN A 56 18.98 4.01 3.58
CA ASN A 56 18.33 2.87 2.92
C ASN A 56 18.31 3.13 1.41
N TRP A 57 18.20 2.07 0.61
CA TRP A 57 17.97 2.22 -0.82
C TRP A 57 16.49 2.41 -1.11
N TYR A 58 16.24 3.19 -2.15
CA TYR A 58 14.92 3.46 -2.67
C TYR A 58 14.94 3.32 -4.19
N ILE A 59 13.86 2.82 -4.77
CA ILE A 59 13.59 2.97 -6.19
C ILE A 59 12.91 4.31 -6.38
N ASP A 60 13.49 5.14 -7.25
CA ASP A 60 12.87 6.38 -7.67
C ASP A 60 11.74 6.08 -8.68
N LEU A 61 10.55 5.78 -8.17
CA LEU A 61 9.36 5.50 -8.99
C LEU A 61 9.01 6.65 -9.94
N VAL A 62 9.40 7.89 -9.60
CA VAL A 62 9.10 9.07 -10.43
C VAL A 62 9.76 8.95 -11.81
N LYS A 63 10.92 8.30 -11.91
CA LYS A 63 11.61 8.06 -13.19
C LYS A 63 10.84 7.14 -14.14
N PHE A 64 9.99 6.26 -13.61
CA PHE A 64 9.21 5.30 -14.39
C PHE A 64 7.88 5.87 -14.89
N ARG A 65 7.49 7.05 -14.40
CA ARG A 65 6.23 7.72 -14.75
C ARG A 65 5.89 7.69 -16.24
N PRO A 66 6.78 8.06 -17.18
CA PRO A 66 6.41 8.08 -18.61
C PRO A 66 6.02 6.70 -19.16
N GLN A 67 6.64 5.63 -18.66
CA GLN A 67 6.29 4.26 -19.07
C GLN A 67 5.03 3.76 -18.34
N LEU A 68 4.85 4.12 -17.06
CA LEU A 68 3.64 3.80 -16.29
C LEU A 68 2.39 4.46 -16.86
N GLU A 69 2.49 5.71 -17.32
CA GLU A 69 1.38 6.44 -17.97
C GLU A 69 0.98 5.75 -19.29
N LYS A 70 1.95 5.38 -20.13
CA LYS A 70 1.67 4.61 -21.36
C LYS A 70 1.09 3.23 -21.05
N TRP A 71 1.62 2.54 -20.04
CA TRP A 71 1.08 1.26 -19.60
C TRP A 71 -0.38 1.39 -19.15
N LEU A 72 -0.70 2.42 -18.37
CA LEU A 72 -2.06 2.70 -17.90
C LEU A 72 -3.06 2.87 -19.06
N GLU A 73 -2.65 3.51 -20.16
CA GLU A 73 -3.48 3.66 -21.37
C GLU A 73 -3.87 2.29 -21.95
N THR A 74 -2.97 1.30 -21.90
CA THR A 74 -3.23 -0.06 -22.41
C THR A 74 -4.13 -0.89 -21.49
N LEU A 75 -4.26 -0.54 -20.20
CA LEU A 75 -4.99 -1.36 -19.24
C LEU A 75 -6.48 -1.48 -19.56
N HIS A 76 -7.06 -0.51 -20.27
CA HIS A 76 -8.45 -0.56 -20.69
C HIS A 76 -8.76 -1.72 -21.64
N ASP A 77 -7.76 -2.17 -22.41
CA ASP A 77 -7.90 -3.25 -23.39
C ASP A 77 -7.61 -4.64 -22.78
N VAL A 78 -7.10 -4.69 -21.54
CA VAL A 78 -6.78 -5.95 -20.86
C VAL A 78 -8.07 -6.64 -20.39
N PRO A 79 -8.37 -7.87 -20.85
CA PRO A 79 -9.55 -8.60 -20.41
C PRO A 79 -9.55 -8.79 -18.88
N GLY A 80 -10.67 -8.44 -18.25
CA GLY A 80 -10.84 -8.54 -16.79
C GLY A 80 -10.28 -7.34 -16.01
N CYS A 81 -9.75 -6.32 -16.67
CA CYS A 81 -9.38 -5.06 -16.04
C CYS A 81 -10.62 -4.38 -15.42
N ARG A 82 -10.44 -3.79 -14.24
CA ARG A 82 -11.53 -3.20 -13.45
C ARG A 82 -11.31 -1.69 -13.35
N GLY A 83 -12.34 -0.92 -13.66
CA GLY A 83 -12.24 0.55 -13.74
C GLY A 83 -11.78 1.23 -12.45
N PHE A 84 -12.13 0.68 -11.28
CA PHE A 84 -11.64 1.21 -10.00
C PHE A 84 -10.14 1.02 -9.81
N MET A 85 -9.56 -0.05 -10.37
CA MET A 85 -8.11 -0.28 -10.35
C MET A 85 -7.39 0.77 -11.17
N VAL A 86 -7.83 1.00 -12.42
CA VAL A 86 -7.30 2.06 -13.29
C VAL A 86 -7.39 3.42 -12.62
N SER A 87 -8.55 3.73 -12.02
CA SER A 87 -8.77 4.98 -11.29
C SER A 87 -7.80 5.12 -10.11
N ALA A 88 -7.60 4.05 -9.33
CA ALA A 88 -6.68 4.05 -8.21
C ALA A 88 -5.22 4.25 -8.65
N ILE A 89 -4.81 3.66 -9.77
CA ILE A 89 -3.48 3.85 -10.37
C ILE A 89 -3.30 5.30 -10.81
N GLN A 90 -4.27 5.84 -11.56
CA GLN A 90 -4.27 7.22 -12.03
C GLN A 90 -4.10 8.22 -10.88
N GLU A 91 -4.77 8.02 -9.74
CA GLU A 91 -4.61 8.90 -8.57
C GLU A 91 -3.17 8.99 -8.06
N PHE A 92 -2.36 7.94 -8.17
CA PHE A 92 -0.94 7.99 -7.81
C PHE A 92 -0.06 8.60 -8.89
N LEU A 93 -0.54 8.67 -10.13
CA LEU A 93 0.12 9.40 -11.21
C LEU A 93 -0.26 10.88 -11.21
N GLU A 94 -1.13 11.36 -10.33
CA GLU A 94 -1.38 12.80 -10.22
C GLU A 94 -0.13 13.58 -9.76
N PRO A 95 -0.03 14.88 -10.10
CA PRO A 95 1.09 15.71 -9.67
C PRO A 95 1.13 15.86 -8.15
N PRO A 96 2.33 16.07 -7.56
CA PRO A 96 2.48 16.30 -6.14
C PRO A 96 1.60 17.46 -5.66
N THR A 97 0.60 17.15 -4.83
CA THR A 97 -0.44 18.13 -4.44
C THR A 97 -0.63 18.13 -2.92
N ILE A 98 -0.79 19.31 -2.35
CA ILE A 98 -1.21 19.53 -0.96
C ILE A 98 -2.64 20.10 -0.95
N TYR A 99 -3.50 19.55 -0.11
CA TYR A 99 -4.85 20.06 0.13
C TYR A 99 -4.91 20.73 1.50
N VAL A 100 -4.90 22.06 1.53
CA VAL A 100 -5.07 22.83 2.76
C VAL A 100 -6.57 23.01 3.04
N LYS A 101 -7.02 22.95 4.28
CA LYS A 101 -8.44 23.21 4.58
C LYS A 101 -8.78 24.70 4.38
N LEU A 102 -9.98 24.98 3.88
CA LEU A 102 -10.42 26.36 3.62
C LEU A 102 -10.50 27.21 4.92
N ASP A 103 -10.76 26.57 6.06
CA ASP A 103 -10.71 27.21 7.39
C ASP A 103 -9.30 27.58 7.86
N GLN A 104 -8.27 27.29 7.06
CA GLN A 104 -6.88 27.70 7.29
C GLN A 104 -6.42 28.73 6.25
N LEU A 105 -7.32 29.31 5.45
CA LEU A 105 -6.96 30.24 4.37
C LEU A 105 -6.13 31.43 4.87
N GLU A 106 -6.53 32.06 5.96
CA GLU A 106 -5.79 33.20 6.52
C GLU A 106 -4.36 32.82 6.95
N ALA A 107 -4.22 31.66 7.60
CA ALA A 107 -2.91 31.14 8.01
C ALA A 107 -2.03 30.78 6.79
N LEU A 108 -2.64 30.22 5.73
CA LEU A 108 -1.97 29.94 4.48
C LEU A 108 -1.52 31.22 3.76
N GLU A 109 -2.35 32.24 3.72
CA GLU A 109 -2.01 33.54 3.12
C GLU A 109 -0.85 34.23 3.86
N ALA A 110 -0.77 34.07 5.19
CA ALA A 110 0.31 34.63 5.99
C ALA A 110 1.69 34.02 5.68
N VAL A 111 1.75 32.82 5.10
CA VAL A 111 3.01 32.12 4.77
C VAL A 111 3.21 31.91 3.27
N LYS A 112 2.34 32.48 2.42
CA LYS A 112 2.32 32.17 0.98
C LYS A 112 3.62 32.53 0.26
N ASP A 113 4.28 33.61 0.66
CA ASP A 113 5.50 34.10 0.04
C ASP A 113 6.72 33.25 0.42
N GLN A 114 6.59 32.39 1.43
CA GLN A 114 7.61 31.41 1.84
C GLN A 114 7.41 30.04 1.17
N LEU A 115 6.25 29.81 0.53
CA LEU A 115 5.99 28.54 -0.15
C LEU A 115 6.81 28.47 -1.45
N PRO A 116 7.31 27.28 -1.81
CA PRO A 116 7.91 27.07 -3.11
C PRO A 116 6.88 27.31 -4.22
N GLU A 117 7.37 27.54 -5.45
CA GLU A 117 6.53 27.77 -6.62
C GLU A 117 5.46 26.67 -6.78
N HIS A 118 4.21 27.08 -6.93
CA HIS A 118 3.07 26.18 -7.02
C HIS A 118 1.92 26.81 -7.80
N LYS A 119 1.04 25.96 -8.34
CA LYS A 119 -0.24 26.37 -8.94
C LYS A 119 -1.35 26.17 -7.91
N ARG A 120 -2.25 27.15 -7.81
CA ARG A 120 -3.50 27.02 -7.04
C ARG A 120 -4.65 26.71 -7.97
N LYS A 121 -5.55 25.82 -7.55
CA LYS A 121 -6.84 25.59 -8.22
C LYS A 121 -7.99 25.86 -7.24
N GLU A 122 -9.17 26.16 -7.76
CA GLU A 122 -10.38 26.08 -6.93
C GLU A 122 -10.58 24.64 -6.48
N GLY A 123 -10.61 24.42 -5.17
CA GLY A 123 -10.78 23.10 -4.61
C GLY A 123 -12.23 22.66 -4.56
N LYS A 124 -12.44 21.34 -4.66
CA LYS A 124 -13.70 20.70 -4.23
C LYS A 124 -13.64 20.46 -2.71
N ASN A 125 -14.79 20.39 -2.04
CA ASN A 125 -14.90 19.97 -0.64
C ASN A 125 -14.15 20.82 0.41
N LYS A 126 -14.28 22.16 0.39
CA LYS A 126 -13.70 23.08 1.40
C LYS A 126 -12.18 22.92 1.58
N THR A 127 -11.46 22.69 0.48
CA THR A 127 -9.99 22.64 0.47
C THR A 127 -9.41 23.60 -0.56
N ILE A 128 -8.12 23.93 -0.41
CA ILE A 128 -7.32 24.76 -1.29
C ILE A 128 -6.16 23.88 -1.81
N PRO A 129 -6.27 23.35 -3.03
CA PRO A 129 -5.21 22.58 -3.68
C PRO A 129 -4.02 23.46 -4.06
N LEU A 130 -2.83 23.05 -3.60
CA LEU A 130 -1.53 23.57 -4.00
C LEU A 130 -0.81 22.48 -4.80
N ILE A 131 -0.57 22.72 -6.09
CA ILE A 131 -0.01 21.74 -7.02
C ILE A 131 1.44 22.13 -7.32
N PHE A 132 2.36 21.20 -7.10
CA PHE A 132 3.79 21.38 -7.30
C PHE A 132 4.25 20.60 -8.54
N ASP A 133 5.34 21.05 -9.16
CA ASP A 133 5.97 20.39 -10.30
C ASP A 133 6.93 19.25 -9.89
N SER A 134 7.38 19.26 -8.63
CA SER A 134 8.26 18.23 -8.08
C SER A 134 7.85 17.81 -6.66
N LEU A 135 8.25 16.58 -6.31
CA LEU A 135 8.04 16.04 -4.96
C LEU A 135 8.84 16.84 -3.92
N GLU A 136 10.06 17.25 -4.26
CA GLU A 136 10.91 18.08 -3.39
C GLU A 136 10.22 19.38 -2.97
N LYS A 137 9.63 20.12 -3.92
CA LYS A 137 8.87 21.34 -3.60
C LYS A 137 7.66 21.03 -2.70
N ARG A 138 6.97 19.90 -2.93
CA ARG A 138 5.88 19.46 -2.05
C ARG A 138 6.35 19.16 -0.63
N GLU A 139 7.51 18.53 -0.44
CA GLU A 139 8.06 18.23 0.89
C GLU A 139 8.51 19.49 1.64
N ILE A 140 9.12 20.44 0.93
CA ILE A 140 9.47 21.75 1.48
C ILE A 140 8.21 22.47 1.95
N ALA A 141 7.16 22.50 1.11
CA ALA A 141 5.87 23.09 1.48
C ALA A 141 5.23 22.36 2.67
N SER A 142 5.22 21.03 2.68
CA SER A 142 4.68 20.21 3.77
C SER A 142 5.36 20.52 5.11
N SER A 143 6.70 20.60 5.10
CA SER A 143 7.50 20.93 6.29
C SER A 143 7.20 22.34 6.80
N LEU A 144 7.07 23.31 5.89
CA LEU A 144 6.72 24.69 6.24
C LEU A 144 5.31 24.77 6.85
N LEU A 145 4.32 24.15 6.22
CA LEU A 145 2.95 24.15 6.72
C LEU A 145 2.86 23.50 8.11
N THR A 146 3.57 22.38 8.31
CA THR A 146 3.67 21.70 9.62
C THR A 146 4.30 22.61 10.67
N LYS A 147 5.41 23.28 10.34
CA LYS A 147 6.09 24.24 11.23
C LYS A 147 5.16 25.38 11.67
N HIS A 148 4.24 25.80 10.81
CA HIS A 148 3.24 26.82 11.10
C HIS A 148 1.91 26.26 11.65
N SER A 149 1.85 24.96 12.00
CA SER A 149 0.64 24.29 12.50
C SER A 149 -0.56 24.40 11.55
N ILE A 150 -0.33 24.58 10.25
CA ILE A 150 -1.38 24.65 9.24
C ILE A 150 -1.82 23.23 8.90
N ARG A 151 -3.11 22.95 9.03
CA ARG A 151 -3.66 21.61 8.73
C ARG A 151 -3.79 21.40 7.23
N TYR A 152 -3.16 20.34 6.72
CA TYR A 152 -3.22 19.93 5.33
C TYR A 152 -3.33 18.40 5.18
N ARG A 153 -3.64 17.95 3.95
CA ARG A 153 -3.51 16.55 3.54
C ARG A 153 -2.70 16.47 2.26
N ASN A 154 -1.78 15.52 2.20
CA ASN A 154 -1.11 15.20 0.94
C ASN A 154 -2.03 14.44 -0.01
N GLY A 155 -1.99 14.82 -1.29
CA GLY A 155 -2.52 14.01 -2.38
C GLY A 155 -1.69 12.76 -2.61
N LYS A 156 -2.32 11.76 -3.25
CA LYS A 156 -1.57 10.64 -3.81
C LYS A 156 -0.71 11.15 -4.95
N THR A 157 0.52 10.64 -5.02
CA THR A 157 1.47 10.90 -6.10
C THR A 157 2.57 9.83 -6.00
N LEU A 158 3.39 9.69 -7.04
CA LEU A 158 4.56 8.82 -7.00
C LEU A 158 5.59 9.38 -6.02
N VAL A 159 6.10 8.49 -5.17
CA VAL A 159 7.17 8.76 -4.22
C VAL A 159 8.21 7.66 -4.33
N PRO A 160 9.48 7.92 -3.95
CA PRO A 160 10.48 6.87 -3.89
C PRO A 160 10.02 5.69 -3.03
N PHE A 161 10.16 4.48 -3.55
CA PHE A 161 9.74 3.25 -2.89
C PHE A 161 10.91 2.61 -2.18
N ARG A 162 10.79 2.41 -0.87
CA ARG A 162 11.86 1.88 -0.02
C ARG A 162 12.15 0.42 -0.36
N LEU A 163 13.41 0.09 -0.64
CA LEU A 163 13.87 -1.27 -0.91
C LEU A 163 14.40 -1.98 0.33
N THR A 164 15.15 -1.27 1.16
CA THR A 164 15.89 -1.88 2.25
C THR A 164 15.44 -1.38 3.61
N GLY A 165 15.76 -2.15 4.63
CA GLY A 165 15.62 -1.84 6.03
C GLY A 165 16.80 -2.39 6.81
N ASN A 166 16.68 -2.34 8.13
CA ASN A 166 17.72 -2.75 9.07
C ASN A 166 17.12 -3.65 10.15
N ILE A 167 16.24 -4.57 9.73
CA ILE A 167 15.55 -5.51 10.61
C ILE A 167 16.23 -6.86 10.44
N GLU A 168 16.59 -7.51 11.53
CA GLU A 168 17.36 -8.76 11.50
C GLU A 168 16.63 -9.92 10.80
N TRP A 169 15.29 -9.95 10.88
CA TRP A 169 14.48 -10.97 10.25
C TRP A 169 14.07 -10.59 8.81
N SER A 170 15.01 -10.71 7.87
CA SER A 170 14.76 -10.57 6.43
C SER A 170 15.95 -11.07 5.59
N ILE A 171 15.83 -11.07 4.27
CA ILE A 171 16.91 -11.41 3.32
C ILE A 171 18.02 -10.34 3.40
N PRO A 172 19.29 -10.72 3.64
CA PRO A 172 20.41 -9.78 3.61
C PRO A 172 20.59 -9.15 2.23
N CYS A 173 20.84 -7.86 2.21
CA CYS A 173 21.20 -7.13 1.00
C CYS A 173 22.72 -7.23 0.74
N PRO A 174 23.16 -7.12 -0.54
CA PRO A 174 24.59 -7.04 -0.86
C PRO A 174 25.19 -5.71 -0.40
N ASP A 175 26.44 -5.68 0.03
CA ASP A 175 27.11 -4.43 0.39
C ASP A 175 27.41 -3.59 -0.87
N ILE A 176 26.60 -2.57 -1.14
CA ILE A 176 26.74 -1.64 -2.27
C ILE A 176 26.68 -0.18 -1.80
N GLU A 177 27.35 0.71 -2.54
CA GLU A 177 27.37 2.16 -2.25
C GLU A 177 27.86 2.52 -0.84
N GLY A 178 28.66 1.65 -0.22
CA GLY A 178 29.18 1.83 1.14
C GLY A 178 28.15 1.56 2.25
N LEU A 179 26.95 1.08 1.92
CA LEU A 179 25.96 0.64 2.89
C LEU A 179 26.13 -0.85 3.18
N THR A 180 26.16 -1.21 4.46
CA THR A 180 26.37 -2.59 4.93
C THR A 180 25.31 -2.97 5.96
N GLY A 181 25.06 -4.27 6.12
CA GLY A 181 24.12 -4.79 7.12
C GLY A 181 22.65 -4.43 6.86
N LEU A 182 22.32 -4.05 5.63
CA LEU A 182 20.95 -3.84 5.19
C LEU A 182 20.26 -5.17 4.90
N THR A 183 18.94 -5.17 5.03
CA THR A 183 18.08 -6.28 4.65
C THR A 183 16.98 -5.79 3.72
N PHE A 184 16.46 -6.62 2.83
CA PHE A 184 15.32 -6.22 2.00
C PHE A 184 14.10 -5.94 2.88
N TRP A 185 13.32 -4.94 2.51
CA TRP A 185 12.04 -4.71 3.16
C TRP A 185 11.00 -5.70 2.61
N VAL A 186 10.07 -6.13 3.45
CA VAL A 186 9.10 -7.19 3.12
C VAL A 186 8.22 -6.84 1.92
N TRP A 187 7.90 -5.55 1.72
CA TRP A 187 7.07 -5.13 0.59
C TRP A 187 7.76 -5.37 -0.75
N PRO A 188 8.97 -4.83 -1.03
CA PRO A 188 9.74 -5.21 -2.22
C PRO A 188 9.85 -6.73 -2.41
N GLU A 189 10.19 -7.46 -1.35
CA GLU A 189 10.37 -8.91 -1.42
C GLU A 189 9.11 -9.64 -1.88
N SER A 190 7.95 -9.22 -1.36
CA SER A 190 6.66 -9.81 -1.73
C SER A 190 6.29 -9.66 -3.20
N LEU A 191 6.91 -8.72 -3.92
CA LEU A 191 6.64 -8.44 -5.32
C LEU A 191 7.38 -9.41 -6.27
N TRP A 192 8.59 -9.84 -5.93
CA TRP A 192 9.27 -10.90 -6.70
C TRP A 192 9.07 -12.31 -6.12
N ALA A 193 8.50 -12.44 -4.92
CA ALA A 193 8.25 -13.73 -4.28
C ALA A 193 7.50 -14.75 -5.16
N PRO A 194 6.49 -14.39 -5.98
CA PRO A 194 5.84 -15.35 -6.88
C PRO A 194 6.80 -16.03 -7.89
N ILE A 195 7.84 -15.32 -8.34
CA ILE A 195 8.90 -15.89 -9.18
C ILE A 195 9.68 -16.93 -8.37
N SER A 196 10.03 -16.61 -7.13
CA SER A 196 10.75 -17.54 -6.24
C SER A 196 9.93 -18.82 -5.99
N PHE A 197 8.61 -18.72 -5.82
CA PHE A 197 7.74 -19.89 -5.65
C PHE A 197 7.70 -20.76 -6.90
N THR A 198 7.70 -20.14 -8.08
CA THR A 198 7.80 -20.85 -9.37
C THR A 198 9.12 -21.61 -9.46
N ALA A 199 10.24 -20.96 -9.10
CA ALA A 199 11.56 -21.57 -9.08
C ALA A 199 11.63 -22.76 -8.10
N THR A 200 11.18 -22.57 -6.86
CA THR A 200 11.15 -23.63 -5.82
C THR A 200 10.30 -24.82 -6.24
N TYR A 201 9.13 -24.58 -6.83
CA TYR A 201 8.29 -25.66 -7.35
C TYR A 201 9.02 -26.45 -8.44
N LEU A 202 9.64 -25.76 -9.40
CA LEU A 202 10.39 -26.41 -10.48
C LEU A 202 11.56 -27.24 -9.96
N GLU A 203 12.33 -26.72 -9.00
CA GLU A 203 13.41 -27.46 -8.33
C GLU A 203 12.87 -28.71 -7.63
N SER A 204 11.71 -28.63 -6.96
CA SER A 204 11.06 -29.79 -6.32
C SER A 204 10.68 -30.90 -7.31
N GLN A 205 10.51 -30.54 -8.59
CA GLN A 205 10.22 -31.46 -9.70
C GLN A 205 11.49 -31.91 -10.44
N GLY A 206 12.68 -31.58 -9.94
CA GLY A 206 13.96 -31.91 -10.57
C GLY A 206 14.24 -31.12 -11.86
N LYS A 207 13.57 -29.98 -12.06
CA LYS A 207 13.80 -29.08 -13.20
C LYS A 207 14.94 -28.11 -12.89
N HIS A 208 15.47 -27.47 -13.93
CA HIS A 208 16.52 -26.46 -13.77
C HIS A 208 15.93 -25.23 -13.07
N LYS A 209 16.65 -24.67 -12.08
CA LYS A 209 16.17 -23.55 -11.27
C LYS A 209 15.71 -22.35 -12.10
N ASP A 210 16.39 -22.06 -13.21
CA ASP A 210 16.07 -20.90 -14.08
C ASP A 210 14.93 -21.17 -15.08
N ASP A 211 14.31 -22.35 -15.05
CA ASP A 211 13.18 -22.65 -15.94
C ASP A 211 11.98 -21.72 -15.69
N TRP A 212 11.88 -21.07 -14.52
CA TRP A 212 10.84 -20.08 -14.23
C TRP A 212 10.76 -18.96 -15.29
N LYS A 213 11.87 -18.67 -15.97
CA LYS A 213 11.94 -17.66 -17.05
C LYS A 213 11.01 -17.99 -18.22
N LYS A 214 10.67 -19.27 -18.44
CA LYS A 214 9.70 -19.67 -19.48
C LYS A 214 8.30 -19.10 -19.24
N TRP A 215 7.97 -18.74 -17.99
CA TRP A 215 6.67 -18.17 -17.62
C TRP A 215 6.74 -16.66 -17.37
N TRP A 216 7.82 -16.19 -16.76
CA TRP A 216 7.94 -14.79 -16.34
C TRP A 216 8.71 -13.92 -17.33
N CYS A 217 9.42 -14.51 -18.27
CA CYS A 217 10.24 -13.78 -19.24
C CYS A 217 9.84 -14.02 -20.70
N SER A 218 8.81 -14.84 -20.95
CA SER A 218 8.36 -15.13 -22.32
C SER A 218 7.11 -14.36 -22.70
N LYS A 219 7.09 -13.81 -23.93
CA LYS A 219 5.91 -13.13 -24.49
C LYS A 219 4.76 -14.10 -24.81
N ASP A 220 5.06 -15.38 -24.95
CA ASP A 220 4.04 -16.43 -25.16
C ASP A 220 3.34 -16.84 -23.85
N ALA A 221 3.90 -16.44 -22.70
CA ALA A 221 3.33 -16.70 -21.39
C ALA A 221 2.60 -15.46 -20.84
N GLN A 222 1.56 -15.70 -20.03
CA GLN A 222 0.83 -14.64 -19.34
C GLN A 222 0.71 -14.96 -17.86
N VAL A 223 1.19 -14.04 -17.02
CA VAL A 223 1.08 -14.12 -15.58
C VAL A 223 -0.12 -13.28 -15.13
N TYR A 224 -1.01 -13.89 -14.34
CA TYR A 224 -2.15 -13.21 -13.74
C TYR A 224 -1.99 -13.16 -12.23
N GLN A 225 -2.14 -11.98 -11.64
CA GLN A 225 -2.07 -11.78 -10.19
C GLN A 225 -3.40 -11.27 -9.66
N PHE A 226 -4.04 -12.09 -8.83
CA PHE A 226 -5.29 -11.75 -8.15
C PHE A 226 -4.97 -11.09 -6.80
N ILE A 227 -5.34 -9.83 -6.66
CA ILE A 227 -5.01 -9.02 -5.48
C ILE A 227 -6.26 -8.40 -4.87
N GLY A 228 -6.16 -7.94 -3.62
CA GLY A 228 -7.15 -7.03 -3.01
C GLY A 228 -6.85 -5.57 -3.36
N GLU A 229 -7.85 -4.70 -3.29
CA GLU A 229 -7.73 -3.28 -3.69
C GLU A 229 -6.66 -2.50 -2.89
N ASP A 230 -6.40 -2.87 -1.64
CA ASP A 230 -5.38 -2.22 -0.80
C ASP A 230 -3.95 -2.49 -1.33
N ASN A 231 -3.77 -3.50 -2.19
CA ASN A 231 -2.48 -3.88 -2.76
C ASN A 231 -2.21 -3.25 -4.14
N ILE A 232 -3.14 -2.47 -4.70
CA ILE A 232 -3.01 -1.94 -6.06
C ILE A 232 -1.70 -1.18 -6.23
N TYR A 233 -1.39 -0.22 -5.36
CA TYR A 233 -0.15 0.57 -5.44
C TYR A 233 1.11 -0.31 -5.58
N PHE A 234 1.22 -1.36 -4.77
CA PHE A 234 2.42 -2.19 -4.71
C PHE A 234 2.60 -3.01 -5.98
N TYR A 235 1.53 -3.67 -6.46
CA TYR A 235 1.63 -4.53 -7.64
C TYR A 235 1.52 -3.76 -8.96
N SER A 236 0.87 -2.58 -9.01
CA SER A 236 0.72 -1.82 -10.25
C SER A 236 1.82 -0.79 -10.50
N LEU A 237 2.42 -0.24 -9.44
CA LEU A 237 3.41 0.83 -9.57
C LEU A 237 4.78 0.35 -9.13
N ALA A 238 4.89 -0.21 -7.92
CA ALA A 238 6.18 -0.63 -7.38
C ALA A 238 6.73 -1.86 -8.13
N GLU A 239 5.96 -2.94 -8.26
CA GLU A 239 6.39 -4.17 -8.96
C GLU A 239 6.69 -3.89 -10.43
N MET A 240 5.80 -3.18 -11.13
CA MET A 240 5.99 -2.84 -12.54
C MET A 240 7.27 -2.01 -12.75
N SER A 241 7.52 -1.03 -11.87
CA SER A 241 8.75 -0.23 -11.93
C SER A 241 9.99 -1.04 -11.57
N MET A 242 9.89 -2.00 -10.66
CA MET A 242 10.98 -2.92 -10.33
C MET A 242 11.34 -3.80 -11.52
N PHE A 243 10.36 -4.36 -12.21
CA PHE A 243 10.58 -5.21 -13.39
C PHE A 243 11.10 -4.39 -14.57
N MET A 244 10.60 -3.16 -14.76
CA MET A 244 11.18 -2.22 -15.72
C MET A 244 12.62 -1.86 -15.36
N GLY A 245 12.92 -1.63 -14.09
CA GLY A 245 14.26 -1.31 -13.62
C GLY A 245 15.29 -2.42 -13.86
N ASP A 246 14.86 -3.69 -13.84
CA ASP A 246 15.71 -4.85 -14.15
C ASP A 246 16.20 -4.85 -15.62
N GLN A 247 15.51 -4.14 -16.51
CA GLN A 247 15.89 -4.01 -17.93
C GLN A 247 17.15 -3.12 -18.11
N GLY A 248 17.53 -2.34 -17.09
CA GLY A 248 18.69 -1.47 -17.10
C GLY A 248 18.34 0.02 -17.23
N LYS A 249 19.19 0.78 -17.93
CA LYS A 249 19.03 2.25 -18.06
C LYS A 249 17.90 2.65 -19.01
N GLU A 250 17.71 1.86 -20.04
CA GLU A 250 16.60 2.00 -20.99
C GLU A 250 15.58 0.93 -20.64
N PHE A 251 14.33 1.34 -20.39
CA PHE A 251 13.28 0.46 -19.95
C PHE A 251 11.93 0.79 -20.60
N SER A 252 11.11 -0.23 -20.75
CA SER A 252 9.81 -0.21 -21.42
C SER A 252 8.77 -0.99 -20.63
N PHE A 253 7.50 -0.55 -20.67
CA PHE A 253 6.39 -1.33 -20.15
C PHE A 253 6.02 -2.54 -21.05
N ASP A 254 6.51 -2.57 -22.28
CA ASP A 254 6.50 -3.73 -23.18
C ASP A 254 7.93 -4.28 -23.29
N PRO A 255 8.39 -5.09 -22.32
CA PRO A 255 9.72 -5.70 -22.30
C PRO A 255 9.95 -6.62 -23.50
N GLU A 256 11.21 -6.83 -23.88
CA GLU A 256 11.59 -7.80 -24.93
C GLU A 256 11.48 -9.25 -24.43
N GLU A 257 11.50 -10.22 -25.36
CA GLU A 257 11.58 -11.65 -25.00
C GLU A 257 12.86 -11.91 -24.17
N GLY A 258 12.71 -12.63 -23.07
CA GLY A 258 13.80 -12.93 -22.14
C GLY A 258 13.95 -11.92 -21.00
N GLN A 259 13.29 -10.76 -21.06
CA GLN A 259 13.17 -9.82 -19.93
C GLN A 259 11.92 -10.12 -19.09
N LEU A 260 11.89 -9.68 -17.83
CA LEU A 260 10.70 -9.84 -16.97
C LEU A 260 9.47 -9.17 -17.59
N GLN A 261 8.45 -9.97 -17.91
CA GLN A 261 7.17 -9.51 -18.44
C GLN A 261 6.31 -8.93 -17.31
N LEU A 262 5.57 -7.86 -17.60
CA LEU A 262 4.69 -7.24 -16.62
C LEU A 262 3.43 -8.10 -16.38
N PRO A 263 3.13 -8.48 -15.13
CA PRO A 263 1.93 -9.26 -14.81
C PRO A 263 0.61 -8.54 -15.16
N LYS A 264 -0.43 -9.33 -15.42
CA LYS A 264 -1.81 -8.84 -15.54
C LYS A 264 -2.49 -8.85 -14.17
N LEU A 265 -2.88 -7.67 -13.70
CA LEU A 265 -3.49 -7.50 -12.39
C LEU A 265 -5.01 -7.68 -12.43
N ILE A 266 -5.54 -8.47 -11.49
CA ILE A 266 -6.97 -8.65 -11.25
C ILE A 266 -7.27 -8.23 -9.81
N ALA A 267 -7.53 -6.94 -9.60
CA ALA A 267 -7.79 -6.37 -8.27
C ALA A 267 -9.24 -6.57 -7.82
N ASN A 268 -9.47 -7.01 -6.58
CA ASN A 268 -10.79 -7.27 -6.00
C ASN A 268 -11.12 -6.28 -4.88
N ASN A 269 -12.36 -5.80 -4.86
CA ASN A 269 -12.90 -5.01 -3.75
C ASN A 269 -12.97 -5.86 -2.47
N HIS A 270 -13.14 -5.19 -1.33
CA HIS A 270 -13.25 -5.85 -0.02
C HIS A 270 -14.47 -6.76 0.10
N ILE A 271 -14.27 -7.88 0.78
CA ILE A 271 -15.34 -8.56 1.50
C ILE A 271 -15.46 -7.87 2.85
N LEU A 272 -16.59 -7.23 3.09
CA LEU A 272 -16.90 -6.63 4.39
C LEU A 272 -17.47 -7.71 5.30
N PHE A 273 -17.22 -7.63 6.59
CA PHE A 273 -17.94 -8.43 7.56
C PHE A 273 -19.13 -7.61 8.05
N PHE A 274 -20.34 -8.04 7.72
CA PHE A 274 -21.53 -7.20 7.76
C PHE A 274 -21.41 -5.96 6.86
N ASP A 275 -21.38 -4.78 7.46
CA ASP A 275 -21.32 -3.48 6.81
C ASP A 275 -19.95 -2.80 6.99
N LYS A 276 -18.98 -3.50 7.60
CA LYS A 276 -17.70 -2.92 8.01
C LYS A 276 -16.52 -3.75 7.53
N LYS A 277 -15.38 -3.08 7.34
CA LYS A 277 -14.11 -3.79 7.14
C LYS A 277 -13.85 -4.71 8.33
N ALA A 278 -13.50 -5.96 8.04
CA ALA A 278 -13.16 -6.95 9.04
C ALA A 278 -12.03 -6.42 9.93
N SER A 279 -12.22 -6.48 11.25
CA SER A 279 -11.25 -5.96 12.23
C SER A 279 -10.99 -6.99 13.32
N SER A 280 -9.73 -7.35 13.52
CA SER A 280 -9.29 -8.27 14.57
C SER A 280 -9.37 -7.65 15.97
N SER A 281 -9.41 -6.31 16.08
CA SER A 281 -9.59 -5.56 17.31
C SER A 281 -11.05 -5.24 17.62
N GLY A 282 -11.98 -5.56 16.71
CA GLY A 282 -13.41 -5.32 16.90
C GLY A 282 -14.03 -6.26 17.94
N LYS A 283 -15.11 -5.81 18.60
CA LYS A 283 -15.90 -6.67 19.52
C LYS A 283 -16.48 -7.90 18.81
N LEU A 284 -16.89 -7.72 17.56
CA LEU A 284 -17.37 -8.79 16.69
C LEU A 284 -16.22 -9.20 15.77
N LYS A 285 -15.65 -10.39 16.02
CA LYS A 285 -14.51 -10.89 15.26
C LYS A 285 -14.99 -11.51 13.94
N PRO A 286 -14.33 -11.21 12.82
CA PRO A 286 -14.58 -11.93 11.57
C PRO A 286 -14.20 -13.41 11.75
N PRO A 287 -14.99 -14.35 11.22
CA PRO A 287 -14.71 -15.77 11.36
C PRO A 287 -13.49 -16.17 10.53
N MET A 288 -12.73 -17.14 11.05
CA MET A 288 -11.70 -17.80 10.26
C MET A 288 -12.33 -18.74 9.24
N ALA A 289 -11.66 -18.95 8.11
CA ALA A 289 -12.16 -19.84 7.05
C ALA A 289 -12.50 -21.25 7.57
N ARG A 290 -11.70 -21.79 8.49
CA ARG A 290 -11.96 -23.10 9.11
C ARG A 290 -13.20 -23.10 10.01
N GLU A 291 -13.51 -22.00 10.68
CA GLU A 291 -14.71 -21.89 11.53
C GLU A 291 -15.99 -21.89 10.70
N LEU A 292 -15.96 -21.28 9.51
CA LEU A 292 -17.08 -21.30 8.57
C LEU A 292 -17.44 -22.73 8.13
N LEU A 293 -16.47 -23.64 8.07
CA LEU A 293 -16.68 -25.04 7.69
C LEU A 293 -17.45 -25.86 8.74
N ASN A 294 -17.65 -25.32 9.95
CA ASN A 294 -18.54 -25.93 10.93
C ASN A 294 -20.03 -25.72 10.59
N TYR A 295 -20.33 -24.78 9.69
CA TYR A 295 -21.69 -24.37 9.33
C TYR A 295 -22.02 -24.58 7.85
N TYR A 296 -21.02 -24.45 6.98
CA TYR A 296 -21.17 -24.50 5.54
C TYR A 296 -20.22 -25.51 4.92
N THR A 297 -20.65 -26.12 3.82
CA THR A 297 -19.73 -26.89 2.98
C THR A 297 -18.80 -25.96 2.20
N ALA A 298 -17.66 -26.48 1.76
CA ALA A 298 -16.76 -25.74 0.88
C ALA A 298 -17.45 -25.28 -0.41
N GLU A 299 -18.35 -26.09 -0.97
CA GLU A 299 -19.08 -25.73 -2.20
C GLU A 299 -20.12 -24.64 -1.98
N GLN A 300 -20.80 -24.62 -0.82
CA GLN A 300 -21.70 -23.50 -0.46
C GLN A 300 -20.91 -22.18 -0.37
N LEU A 301 -19.77 -22.21 0.32
CA LEU A 301 -18.90 -21.03 0.42
C LEU A 301 -18.34 -20.60 -0.95
N ARG A 302 -17.91 -21.55 -1.78
CA ARG A 302 -17.42 -21.26 -3.14
C ARG A 302 -18.51 -20.64 -3.98
N ALA A 303 -19.71 -21.21 -4.01
CA ALA A 303 -20.85 -20.68 -4.76
C ALA A 303 -21.21 -19.26 -4.28
N HIS A 304 -21.28 -19.06 -2.96
CA HIS A 304 -21.54 -17.75 -2.36
C HIS A 304 -20.47 -16.72 -2.76
N PHE A 305 -19.18 -17.04 -2.60
CA PHE A 305 -18.09 -16.13 -2.92
C PHE A 305 -17.96 -15.86 -4.43
N PHE A 306 -18.28 -16.83 -5.30
CA PHE A 306 -18.36 -16.61 -6.75
C PHE A 306 -19.46 -15.62 -7.13
N ALA A 307 -20.58 -15.63 -6.41
CA ALA A 307 -21.68 -14.70 -6.62
C ALA A 307 -21.38 -13.28 -6.09
N LEU A 308 -20.33 -13.10 -5.27
CA LEU A 308 -19.90 -11.77 -4.84
C LEU A 308 -19.29 -11.04 -6.03
N GLY A 309 -19.98 -10.00 -6.50
CA GLY A 309 -19.51 -9.10 -7.55
C GLY A 309 -18.34 -8.19 -7.11
N LEU A 310 -17.28 -8.75 -6.52
CA LEU A 310 -16.10 -8.02 -6.00
C LEU A 310 -15.28 -7.33 -7.10
N GLY A 311 -15.55 -7.63 -8.36
CA GLY A 311 -15.04 -6.83 -9.48
C GLY A 311 -15.71 -5.47 -9.66
N ILE A 312 -16.86 -5.27 -9.01
CA ILE A 312 -17.70 -4.09 -9.19
C ILE A 312 -17.69 -3.23 -7.91
N ARG A 313 -17.87 -3.85 -6.75
CA ARG A 313 -17.97 -3.15 -5.45
C ARG A 313 -17.61 -4.05 -4.28
N SER A 314 -17.33 -3.43 -3.14
CA SER A 314 -17.23 -4.15 -1.87
C SER A 314 -18.58 -4.75 -1.49
N VAL A 315 -18.60 -5.96 -0.95
CA VAL A 315 -19.83 -6.67 -0.58
C VAL A 315 -19.75 -7.20 0.85
N GLY A 316 -20.86 -7.09 1.58
CA GLY A 316 -20.98 -7.62 2.93
C GLY A 316 -21.20 -9.12 2.97
N PHE A 317 -20.39 -9.82 3.77
CA PHE A 317 -20.54 -11.21 4.14
C PHE A 317 -21.23 -11.31 5.51
N GLN A 318 -22.40 -11.95 5.52
CA GLN A 318 -23.32 -11.98 6.67
C GLN A 318 -23.84 -13.41 6.93
N PRO A 319 -22.96 -14.35 7.33
CA PRO A 319 -23.37 -15.72 7.62
C PRO A 319 -24.37 -15.76 8.78
N LYS A 320 -25.56 -16.35 8.55
CA LYS A 320 -26.64 -16.40 9.55
C LYS A 320 -26.21 -17.00 10.91
N PRO A 321 -25.45 -18.11 10.99
CA PRO A 321 -25.02 -18.71 12.24
C PRO A 321 -24.11 -17.83 13.09
N LEU A 322 -23.49 -16.82 12.48
CA LEU A 322 -22.58 -15.89 13.16
C LEU A 322 -23.15 -14.48 13.26
N ASN A 323 -24.42 -14.30 12.89
CA ASN A 323 -25.13 -13.04 12.99
C ASN A 323 -25.94 -12.99 14.30
N PRO A 324 -25.54 -12.19 15.31
CA PRO A 324 -26.25 -12.11 16.59
C PRO A 324 -27.68 -11.56 16.46
N ALA A 325 -27.99 -10.87 15.35
CA ALA A 325 -29.32 -10.32 15.08
C ALA A 325 -30.23 -11.27 14.27
N ALA A 326 -29.70 -12.42 13.81
CA ALA A 326 -30.49 -13.36 13.01
C ALA A 326 -31.52 -14.12 13.86
N LYS A 327 -32.71 -14.27 13.29
CA LYS A 327 -33.81 -15.08 13.85
C LYS A 327 -33.84 -16.46 13.19
N GLU A 328 -34.44 -17.42 13.89
CA GLU A 328 -34.56 -18.80 13.41
C GLU A 328 -35.21 -18.89 12.01
N LYS A 329 -36.23 -18.07 11.75
CA LYS A 329 -36.98 -18.04 10.49
C LYS A 329 -36.29 -17.28 9.34
N ASP A 330 -35.19 -16.58 9.61
CA ASP A 330 -34.53 -15.80 8.57
C ASP A 330 -33.86 -16.73 7.55
N ALA A 331 -33.83 -16.34 6.27
CA ALA A 331 -33.04 -17.06 5.28
C ALA A 331 -31.55 -16.89 5.60
N ASP A 332 -30.72 -17.89 5.27
CA ASP A 332 -29.27 -17.75 5.39
C ASP A 332 -28.72 -17.13 4.10
N PRO A 333 -28.12 -15.92 4.12
CA PRO A 333 -27.58 -15.30 2.92
C PRO A 333 -26.46 -16.09 2.24
N VAL A 334 -25.90 -17.10 2.91
CA VAL A 334 -24.82 -17.94 2.39
C VAL A 334 -25.33 -19.18 1.65
N LEU A 335 -26.60 -19.57 1.84
CA LEU A 335 -27.24 -20.74 1.22
C LEU A 335 -28.13 -20.36 0.03
#